data_AF-A0A2V8PLD9-F1
#
_entry.id   AF-A0A2V8PLD9-F1
#
_cell.length_a   1.000
_cell.length_b   1.000
_cell.length_c   1.000
_cell.angle_alpha   90.00
_cell.angle_beta   90.00
_cell.angle_gamma   90.00
#
_symmetry.space_group_name_H-M   'P 1'
#
loop_
_entity.id
_entity.type
_entity.pdbx_description
1 polymer ?
#
loop_
_entity_poly.entity_id
_entity_poly.type
_entity_poly.pdbx_seq_one_letter_code
_entity_poly.pdbx_strand_id
1 'polypeptide(L)'
;MPPLFRCVIFWKTKDKRAQATLPARQSHGVFCEDDFDGEVIVAKYGLGRIMAIAFFAFFGVIVGASLQYLFTRLLEERKHRQSLQTEAYTDYIRAVAEARHIDLYTERASIFARLADAKSRICLYGSPEVIARLAEFERKGGLIVNDEQRQAFMQVIEAMRGSSPLPSSEVEVILLGETKKQTVRQQIYSS
;
A
#
# COMPACT_ATOMS: atom_id res chain seq x y z
N MET A 1 13.78 5.05 21.24
CA MET A 1 13.35 3.83 21.95
C MET A 1 12.70 4.21 23.28
N PRO A 2 11.39 4.02 23.44
CA PRO A 2 10.76 3.94 24.76
C PRO A 2 10.23 2.52 25.05
N PRO A 3 10.29 2.05 26.31
CA PRO A 3 9.71 0.78 26.72
C PRO A 3 8.31 0.93 27.35
N LEU A 4 7.43 0.00 26.97
CA LEU A 4 6.49 -0.76 27.81
C LEU A 4 5.54 0.00 28.75
N PHE A 5 4.31 0.21 28.27
CA PHE A 5 3.14 0.45 29.12
C PHE A 5 2.78 -0.82 29.90
N ARG A 6 2.87 -0.72 31.23
CA ARG A 6 2.48 -1.71 32.21
C ARG A 6 1.00 -1.50 32.55
N CYS A 7 0.12 -2.39 32.11
CA CYS A 7 -1.31 -2.35 32.45
C CYS A 7 -1.49 -2.87 33.89
N VAL A 8 -1.87 -1.99 34.81
CA VAL A 8 -2.22 -2.36 36.21
C VAL A 8 -3.73 -2.55 36.26
N ILE A 9 -4.17 -3.81 36.37
CA ILE A 9 -5.57 -4.13 36.65
C ILE A 9 -5.79 -4.01 38.17
N PHE A 10 -6.54 -2.99 38.58
CA PHE A 10 -6.93 -2.73 39.96
C PHE A 10 -8.15 -3.59 40.32
N TRP A 11 -7.95 -4.63 41.13
CA TRP A 11 -9.03 -5.43 41.71
C TRP A 11 -9.54 -4.73 42.98
N LYS A 12 -10.81 -4.33 43.00
CA LYS A 12 -11.46 -3.72 44.18
C LYS A 12 -12.00 -4.81 45.09
N THR A 13 -11.22 -5.21 46.07
CA THR A 13 -11.66 -6.05 47.20
C THR A 13 -12.58 -5.24 48.14
N LYS A 14 -13.71 -5.82 48.51
CA LYS A 14 -14.74 -5.20 49.34
C LYS A 14 -14.48 -5.57 50.80
N ASP A 15 -13.73 -4.73 51.51
CA ASP A 15 -13.47 -4.89 52.94
C ASP A 15 -14.73 -4.63 53.77
N LYS A 16 -15.10 -5.61 54.60
CA LYS A 16 -16.09 -5.48 55.68
C LYS A 16 -15.37 -5.71 57.00
N ARG A 17 -15.17 -4.64 57.77
CA ARG A 17 -14.97 -4.55 59.23
C ARG A 17 -14.76 -3.05 59.49
N ALA A 18 -15.34 -2.38 60.47
CA ALA A 18 -15.87 -2.82 61.75
C ALA A 18 -16.84 -1.75 62.29
N GLN A 19 -17.72 -2.16 63.20
CA GLN A 19 -17.91 -1.44 64.46
C GLN A 19 -18.68 -2.32 65.44
N ALA A 20 -18.06 -2.55 66.59
CA ALA A 20 -18.62 -3.22 67.75
C ALA A 20 -18.96 -2.15 68.81
N THR A 21 -20.10 -2.28 69.50
CA THR A 21 -20.30 -1.92 70.93
C THR A 21 -21.72 -2.30 71.43
N LEU A 22 -21.81 -3.43 72.17
CA LEU A 22 -22.62 -3.80 73.38
C LEU A 22 -24.16 -3.58 73.46
N PRO A 23 -24.91 -4.26 74.39
CA PRO A 23 -24.95 -5.69 74.72
C PRO A 23 -26.39 -6.29 74.86
N ALA A 24 -26.45 -7.64 74.88
CA ALA A 24 -27.46 -8.55 75.47
C ALA A 24 -28.97 -8.42 75.15
N ARG A 25 -29.47 -9.32 74.27
CA ARG A 25 -30.74 -10.05 74.53
C ARG A 25 -30.80 -11.37 73.76
N GLN A 26 -31.05 -12.41 74.54
CA GLN A 26 -31.27 -13.82 74.26
C GLN A 26 -32.53 -14.07 73.42
N SER A 27 -32.44 -14.92 72.39
CA SER A 27 -33.31 -16.10 72.22
C SER A 27 -33.20 -16.70 70.81
N HIS A 28 -32.84 -17.98 70.77
CA HIS A 28 -33.32 -19.01 69.84
C HIS A 28 -33.52 -18.64 68.36
N GLY A 29 -32.59 -19.14 67.56
CA GLY A 29 -32.75 -19.30 66.12
C GLY A 29 -31.60 -20.15 65.62
N VAL A 30 -31.68 -21.47 65.85
CA VAL A 30 -30.99 -22.44 65.01
C VAL A 30 -31.61 -22.24 63.62
N PHE A 31 -30.99 -21.37 62.82
CA PHE A 31 -31.33 -21.24 61.41
C PHE A 31 -30.42 -22.22 60.69
N CYS A 32 -31.02 -23.37 60.39
CA CYS A 32 -30.44 -24.43 59.61
C CYS A 32 -29.82 -23.89 58.31
N GLU A 33 -28.73 -24.52 57.91
CA GLU A 33 -28.26 -24.59 56.54
C GLU A 33 -29.42 -24.90 55.60
N ASP A 34 -30.03 -23.87 55.02
CA ASP A 34 -30.89 -23.99 53.86
C ASP A 34 -30.65 -22.71 53.05
N ASP A 35 -29.77 -22.80 52.06
CA ASP A 35 -30.06 -22.45 50.67
C ASP A 35 -28.73 -22.33 49.88
N PHE A 36 -28.12 -23.49 49.63
CA PHE A 36 -26.97 -23.65 48.74
C PHE A 36 -27.45 -23.93 47.30
N ASP A 37 -28.53 -23.30 46.84
CA ASP A 37 -29.02 -23.46 45.45
C ASP A 37 -28.58 -22.30 44.53
N GLY A 38 -27.82 -21.31 45.04
CA GLY A 38 -27.30 -20.20 44.23
C GLY A 38 -26.06 -20.53 43.37
N GLU A 39 -25.21 -21.45 43.82
CA GLU A 39 -23.94 -21.77 43.13
C GLU A 39 -24.15 -22.67 41.90
N VAL A 40 -25.14 -23.57 41.97
CA VAL A 40 -25.48 -24.51 40.88
C VAL A 40 -26.17 -23.78 39.72
N ILE A 41 -26.96 -22.75 40.01
CA ILE A 41 -27.68 -21.96 39.00
C ILE A 41 -26.69 -21.08 38.22
N VAL A 42 -25.76 -20.38 38.87
CA VAL A 42 -24.72 -19.60 38.16
C VAL A 42 -23.82 -20.51 37.33
N ALA A 43 -23.51 -21.72 37.79
CA ALA A 43 -22.75 -22.70 37.01
C ALA A 43 -23.51 -23.17 35.75
N LYS A 44 -24.81 -23.45 35.85
CA LYS A 44 -25.63 -23.89 34.69
C LYS A 44 -25.89 -22.78 33.68
N TYR A 45 -26.24 -21.57 34.13
CA TYR A 45 -26.52 -20.42 33.25
C TYR A 45 -25.23 -19.68 32.79
N GLY A 46 -24.12 -19.85 33.50
CA GLY A 46 -22.79 -19.33 33.13
C GLY A 46 -22.06 -20.21 32.10
N LEU A 47 -22.17 -21.54 32.22
CA LEU A 47 -21.52 -22.47 31.29
C LEU A 47 -22.05 -22.31 29.86
N GLY A 48 -23.36 -22.15 29.68
CA GLY A 48 -23.96 -21.90 28.36
C GLY A 48 -23.47 -20.59 27.71
N ARG A 49 -23.23 -19.54 28.52
CA ARG A 49 -22.70 -18.26 28.03
C ARG A 49 -21.23 -18.36 27.63
N ILE A 50 -20.41 -19.07 28.42
CA ILE A 50 -18.99 -19.29 28.10
C ILE A 50 -18.85 -20.13 26.83
N MET A 51 -19.66 -21.17 26.67
CA MET A 51 -19.68 -22.00 25.47
C MET A 51 -20.09 -21.18 24.23
N ALA A 52 -21.10 -20.31 24.36
CA ALA A 52 -21.49 -19.41 23.27
C ALA A 52 -20.36 -18.44 22.89
N ILE A 53 -19.69 -17.82 23.86
CA ILE A 53 -18.55 -16.92 23.62
C ILE A 53 -17.40 -17.67 22.93
N ALA A 54 -17.07 -18.88 23.39
CA ALA A 54 -16.04 -19.70 22.78
C ALA A 54 -16.40 -20.06 21.32
N PHE A 55 -17.67 -20.39 21.06
CA PHE A 55 -18.15 -20.64 19.70
C PHE A 55 -17.99 -19.41 18.81
N PHE A 56 -18.47 -18.25 19.24
CA PHE A 56 -18.33 -17.02 18.47
C PHE A 56 -16.87 -16.60 18.26
N ALA A 57 -16.02 -16.78 19.27
CA ALA A 57 -14.59 -16.51 19.15
C ALA A 57 -13.94 -17.44 18.12
N PHE A 58 -14.26 -18.74 18.16
CA PHE A 58 -13.76 -19.72 17.20
C PHE A 58 -14.22 -19.42 15.76
N PHE A 59 -15.51 -19.14 15.58
CA PHE A 59 -16.05 -18.72 14.29
C PHE A 59 -15.44 -17.40 13.80
N GLY A 60 -15.24 -16.44 14.70
CA GLY A 60 -14.58 -15.17 14.39
C GLY A 60 -13.16 -15.37 13.86
N VAL A 61 -12.39 -16.29 14.46
CA VAL A 61 -11.04 -16.63 13.98
C VAL A 61 -11.11 -17.28 12.59
N ILE A 62 -12.02 -18.24 12.36
CA ILE A 62 -12.17 -18.90 11.06
C ILE A 62 -12.55 -17.90 9.96
N VAL A 63 -13.53 -17.05 10.22
CA VAL A 63 -14.01 -16.04 9.27
C VAL A 63 -12.91 -15.00 9.01
N GLY A 64 -12.25 -14.52 10.06
CA GLY A 64 -11.15 -13.57 9.96
C GLY A 64 -9.98 -14.11 9.14
N ALA A 65 -9.53 -15.34 9.42
CA ALA A 65 -8.45 -15.98 8.68
C ALA A 65 -8.82 -16.22 7.20
N SER A 66 -10.07 -16.62 6.93
CA SER A 66 -10.57 -16.85 5.58
C SER A 66 -10.61 -15.55 4.77
N LEU A 67 -11.12 -14.47 5.37
CA LEU A 67 -11.16 -13.15 4.73
C LEU A 67 -9.75 -12.59 4.50
N GLN A 68 -8.86 -12.75 5.48
CA GLN A 68 -7.47 -12.35 5.37
C GLN A 68 -6.79 -13.07 4.20
N TYR A 69 -6.97 -14.38 4.07
CA TYR A 69 -6.41 -15.15 2.96
C TYR A 69 -6.88 -14.64 1.59
N LEU A 70 -8.19 -14.41 1.43
CA LEU A 70 -8.75 -13.91 0.16
C LEU A 70 -8.22 -12.52 -0.18
N PHE A 71 -8.16 -11.61 0.79
CA PHE A 71 -7.63 -10.26 0.56
C PHE A 71 -6.14 -10.28 0.26
N THR A 72 -5.35 -11.12 0.94
CA THR A 72 -3.93 -11.29 0.63
C THR A 72 -3.75 -11.74 -0.82
N ARG A 73 -4.50 -12.76 -1.25
CA ARG A 73 -4.40 -13.33 -2.61
C ARG A 73 -4.76 -12.29 -3.69
N LEU A 74 -5.82 -11.52 -3.47
CA LEU A 74 -6.24 -10.46 -4.40
C LEU A 74 -5.24 -9.30 -4.46
N LEU A 75 -4.64 -8.92 -3.33
CA LEU A 75 -3.64 -7.86 -3.28
C LEU A 75 -2.33 -8.31 -3.93
N GLU A 76 -1.93 -9.55 -3.73
CA GLU A 76 -0.70 -10.12 -4.30
C GLU A 76 -0.77 -10.18 -5.82
N GLU A 77 -1.88 -10.64 -6.41
CA GLU A 77 -2.08 -10.63 -7.86
C GLU A 77 -2.02 -9.22 -8.46
N ARG A 78 -2.66 -8.24 -7.80
CA ARG A 78 -2.63 -6.83 -8.23
C ARG A 78 -1.22 -6.27 -8.16
N LYS A 79 -0.51 -6.52 -7.05
CA LYS A 79 0.87 -6.06 -6.84
C LYS A 79 1.82 -6.69 -7.84
N HIS A 80 1.67 -7.98 -8.12
CA HIS A 80 2.50 -8.68 -9.09
C HIS A 80 2.34 -8.07 -10.49
N ARG A 81 1.10 -7.83 -10.94
CA ARG A 81 0.85 -7.18 -12.23
C ARG A 81 1.44 -5.76 -12.29
N GLN A 82 1.26 -4.96 -11.24
CA GLN A 82 1.84 -3.61 -11.16
C GLN A 82 3.37 -3.64 -11.18
N SER A 83 4.00 -4.65 -10.57
CA SER A 83 5.44 -4.84 -10.60
C SER A 83 5.94 -5.10 -12.02
N LEU A 84 5.32 -6.05 -12.74
CA LEU A 84 5.68 -6.37 -14.12
C LEU A 84 5.51 -5.17 -15.06
N GLN A 85 4.44 -4.40 -14.86
CA GLN A 85 4.20 -3.18 -15.61
C GLN A 85 5.28 -2.13 -15.34
N THR A 86 5.60 -1.88 -14.07
CA THR A 86 6.61 -0.90 -13.66
C THR A 86 7.99 -1.28 -14.20
N GLU A 87 8.35 -2.56 -14.11
CA GLU A 87 9.61 -3.09 -14.62
C GLU A 87 9.75 -2.83 -16.13
N ALA A 88 8.72 -3.15 -16.91
CA ALA A 88 8.70 -2.89 -18.34
C ALA A 88 8.83 -1.39 -18.68
N TYR A 89 8.17 -0.52 -17.90
CA TYR A 89 8.26 0.93 -18.06
C TYR A 89 9.66 1.45 -17.75
N THR A 90 10.26 1.01 -16.65
CA THR A 90 11.61 1.42 -16.28
C THR A 90 12.66 0.95 -17.27
N ASP A 91 12.52 -0.28 -17.79
CA ASP A 91 13.45 -0.82 -18.78
C ASP A 91 13.38 -0.07 -20.10
N TYR A 92 12.17 0.31 -20.53
CA TYR A 92 11.99 1.15 -21.72
C TYR A 92 12.65 2.52 -21.55
N ILE A 93 12.33 3.24 -20.45
CA ILE A 93 12.88 4.58 -20.19
C ILE A 93 14.42 4.52 -20.12
N ARG A 94 14.96 3.52 -19.42
CA ARG A 94 16.40 3.30 -19.32
C ARG A 94 17.03 3.06 -20.69
N ALA A 95 16.44 2.20 -21.51
CA ALA A 95 16.96 1.92 -22.84
C ALA A 95 16.90 3.16 -23.77
N VAL A 96 15.86 4.00 -23.66
CA VAL A 96 15.77 5.28 -24.39
C VAL A 96 16.86 6.26 -23.92
N ALA A 97 17.11 6.36 -22.61
CA ALA A 97 18.15 7.21 -22.06
C ALA A 97 19.55 6.74 -22.49
N GLU A 98 19.82 5.43 -22.47
CA GLU A 98 21.07 4.84 -22.96
C GLU A 98 21.25 5.07 -24.46
N ALA A 99 20.19 4.96 -25.26
CA ALA A 99 20.21 5.21 -26.71
C ALA A 99 20.65 6.63 -27.09
N ARG A 100 20.52 7.60 -26.17
CA ARG A 100 20.94 9.00 -26.37
C ARG A 100 22.42 9.25 -26.09
N HIS A 101 23.07 8.39 -25.31
CA HIS A 101 24.44 8.61 -24.83
C HIS A 101 25.50 7.74 -25.53
N ILE A 102 25.08 6.83 -26.40
CA ILE A 102 25.98 5.85 -27.04
C ILE A 102 26.28 6.23 -28.48
N ASP A 103 27.57 6.37 -28.78
CA ASP A 103 28.11 6.65 -30.12
C ASP A 103 28.57 5.38 -30.87
N LEU A 104 28.64 4.22 -30.20
CA LEU A 104 29.15 2.96 -30.75
C LEU A 104 28.06 2.14 -31.45
N TYR A 105 28.31 1.74 -32.70
CA TYR A 105 27.38 0.95 -33.51
C TYR A 105 27.07 -0.44 -32.92
N THR A 106 28.05 -1.09 -32.29
CA THR A 106 27.92 -2.42 -31.69
C THR A 106 26.97 -2.44 -30.49
N GLU A 107 26.95 -1.39 -29.69
CA GLU A 107 26.05 -1.25 -28.54
C GLU A 107 24.64 -0.82 -28.97
N ARG A 108 24.49 -0.26 -30.18
CA ARG A 108 23.19 0.15 -30.69
C ARG A 108 22.24 -1.02 -30.88
N ALA A 109 22.74 -2.13 -31.40
CA ALA A 109 21.94 -3.34 -31.63
C ALA A 109 21.41 -3.94 -30.31
N SER A 110 22.22 -3.95 -29.25
CA SER A 110 21.81 -4.46 -27.94
C SER A 110 20.78 -3.54 -27.27
N ILE A 111 20.89 -2.23 -27.43
CA ILE A 111 19.88 -1.26 -26.97
C ILE A 111 18.56 -1.45 -27.72
N PHE A 112 18.61 -1.63 -29.04
CA PHE A 112 17.39 -1.88 -29.83
C PHE A 112 16.72 -3.20 -29.45
N ALA A 113 17.49 -4.25 -29.16
CA ALA A 113 16.95 -5.51 -28.63
C ALA A 113 16.25 -5.29 -27.28
N ARG A 114 16.85 -4.53 -26.36
CA ARG A 114 16.24 -4.17 -25.08
C ARG A 114 14.99 -3.29 -25.23
N LEU A 115 15.00 -2.34 -26.16
CA LEU A 115 13.82 -1.55 -26.50
C LEU A 115 12.70 -2.43 -27.03
N ALA A 116 13.00 -3.38 -27.92
CA ALA A 116 12.01 -4.29 -28.48
C ALA A 116 11.42 -5.23 -27.41
N ASP A 117 12.24 -5.76 -26.51
CA ASP A 117 11.78 -6.55 -25.37
C ASP A 117 10.88 -5.74 -24.43
N ALA A 118 11.32 -4.54 -24.04
CA ALA A 118 10.54 -3.66 -23.17
C ALA A 118 9.20 -3.26 -23.83
N LYS A 119 9.20 -2.93 -25.13
CA LYS A 119 7.98 -2.66 -25.92
C LYS A 119 7.04 -3.86 -25.92
N SER A 120 7.56 -5.07 -26.08
CA SER A 120 6.76 -6.31 -26.05
C SER A 120 6.07 -6.50 -24.70
N ARG A 121 6.78 -6.25 -23.59
CA ARG A 121 6.20 -6.28 -22.24
C ARG A 121 5.17 -5.17 -22.00
N ILE A 122 5.41 -3.96 -22.53
CA ILE A 122 4.43 -2.86 -22.49
C ILE A 122 3.15 -3.22 -23.24
N CYS A 123 3.25 -3.90 -24.39
CA CYS A 123 2.06 -4.37 -25.11
C CYS A 123 1.24 -5.40 -24.31
N LEU A 124 1.87 -6.19 -23.44
CA LEU A 124 1.18 -7.18 -22.59
C LEU A 124 0.56 -6.58 -21.33
N TYR A 125 1.28 -5.70 -20.64
CA TYR A 125 0.91 -5.24 -19.29
C TYR A 125 0.56 -3.76 -19.21
N GLY A 126 0.75 -3.00 -20.29
CA GLY A 126 0.55 -1.57 -20.31
C GLY A 126 -0.92 -1.16 -20.24
N SER A 127 -1.16 0.03 -19.68
CA SER A 127 -2.50 0.62 -19.73
C SER A 127 -2.85 1.04 -21.17
N PRO A 128 -4.15 1.07 -21.54
CA PRO A 128 -4.58 1.50 -22.88
C PRO A 128 -4.08 2.90 -23.24
N GLU A 129 -4.03 3.81 -22.26
CA GLU A 129 -3.52 5.17 -22.44
C GLU A 129 -2.04 5.18 -22.79
N VAL A 130 -1.21 4.41 -22.07
CA VAL A 130 0.23 4.29 -22.36
C VAL A 130 0.45 3.73 -23.76
N ILE A 131 -0.29 2.68 -24.14
CA ILE A 131 -0.18 2.08 -25.47
C ILE A 131 -0.55 3.10 -26.56
N ALA A 132 -1.62 3.87 -26.37
CA ALA A 132 -2.05 4.88 -27.34
C ALA A 132 -1.01 5.98 -27.54
N ARG A 133 -0.47 6.53 -26.44
CA ARG A 133 0.57 7.57 -26.49
C ARG A 133 1.87 7.04 -27.06
N LEU A 134 2.28 5.82 -26.68
CA LEU A 134 3.48 5.19 -27.20
C LEU A 134 3.35 4.94 -28.71
N ALA A 135 2.18 4.49 -29.18
CA ALA A 135 1.93 4.32 -30.60
C ALA A 135 1.98 5.65 -31.36
N GLU A 136 1.53 6.77 -30.78
CA GLU A 136 1.68 8.09 -31.40
C GLU A 136 3.14 8.51 -31.50
N PHE A 137 3.92 8.32 -30.43
CA PHE A 137 5.35 8.61 -30.42
C PHE A 137 6.11 7.78 -31.48
N GLU A 138 5.81 6.48 -31.58
CA GLU A 138 6.41 5.59 -32.59
C GLU A 138 6.01 5.99 -34.02
N ARG A 139 4.76 6.42 -34.26
CA ARG A 139 4.32 6.97 -35.55
C ARG A 139 5.09 8.24 -35.95
N LYS A 140 5.54 9.02 -34.97
CA LYS A 140 6.41 10.21 -35.17
C LYS A 140 7.89 9.85 -35.37
N GLY A 141 8.23 8.55 -35.41
CA GLY A 141 9.58 8.06 -35.73
C GLY A 141 10.32 7.41 -34.55
N GLY A 142 9.74 7.36 -33.35
CA GLY A 142 10.29 6.60 -32.21
C GLY A 142 11.66 7.09 -31.70
N LEU A 143 12.09 8.28 -32.11
CA LEU A 143 13.36 8.91 -31.76
C LEU A 143 13.09 10.34 -31.30
N ILE A 144 13.89 10.83 -30.36
CA ILE A 144 13.79 12.20 -29.83
C ILE A 144 14.81 13.07 -30.58
N VAL A 145 14.39 13.66 -31.70
CA VAL A 145 15.22 14.54 -32.53
C VAL A 145 14.71 15.98 -32.50
N ASN A 146 13.40 16.18 -32.47
CA ASN A 146 12.74 17.48 -32.49
C ASN A 146 11.85 17.71 -31.26
N ASP A 147 11.39 18.96 -31.09
CA ASP A 147 10.56 19.35 -29.95
C ASP A 147 9.19 18.65 -29.95
N GLU A 148 8.64 18.32 -31.12
CA GLU A 148 7.38 17.59 -31.22
C GLU A 148 7.51 16.14 -30.74
N GLN A 149 8.59 15.44 -31.10
CA GLN A 149 8.90 14.09 -30.60
C GLN A 149 9.23 14.11 -29.11
N ARG A 150 9.92 15.15 -28.63
CA ARG A 150 10.18 15.40 -27.21
C ARG A 150 8.87 15.54 -26.45
N GLN A 151 7.93 16.35 -26.94
CA GLN A 151 6.60 16.48 -26.32
C GLN A 151 5.80 15.17 -26.38
N ALA A 152 5.82 14.45 -27.52
CA ALA A 152 5.14 13.17 -27.65
C ALA A 152 5.72 12.12 -26.68
N PHE A 153 7.04 12.09 -26.50
CA PHE A 153 7.70 11.23 -25.51
C PHE A 153 7.30 11.61 -24.08
N MET A 154 7.24 12.91 -23.76
CA MET A 154 6.77 13.35 -22.45
C MET A 154 5.33 12.91 -22.15
N GLN A 155 4.44 12.91 -23.14
CA GLN A 155 3.08 12.39 -22.99
C GLN A 155 3.04 10.88 -22.71
N VAL A 156 4.01 10.11 -23.22
CA VAL A 156 4.17 8.68 -22.87
C VAL A 156 4.56 8.55 -21.40
N ILE A 157 5.54 9.34 -20.95
CA ILE A 157 6.02 9.33 -19.56
C ILE A 157 4.91 9.75 -18.59
N GLU A 158 4.13 10.76 -18.93
CA GLU A 158 2.96 11.18 -18.15
C GLU A 158 1.93 10.05 -18.03
N ALA A 159 1.61 9.37 -19.14
CA ALA A 159 0.69 8.23 -19.12
C ALA A 159 1.24 7.07 -18.27
N MET A 160 2.56 6.83 -18.28
CA MET A 160 3.21 5.80 -17.44
C MET A 160 3.18 6.17 -15.95
N ARG A 161 3.31 7.46 -15.63
CA ARG A 161 3.28 7.99 -14.25
C ARG A 161 1.87 8.07 -13.66
N GLY A 162 0.84 8.10 -14.51
CA GLY A 162 -0.54 8.30 -14.09
C GLY A 162 -0.72 9.66 -13.41
N SER A 163 -1.52 9.71 -12.34
CA SER A 163 -1.90 10.95 -11.63
C SER A 163 -0.84 11.49 -10.65
N SER A 164 0.45 11.27 -10.93
CA SER A 164 1.54 11.78 -10.10
C SER A 164 1.67 13.32 -10.22
N PRO A 165 1.70 14.08 -9.11
CA PRO A 165 1.54 15.54 -9.12
C PRO A 165 2.77 16.37 -9.54
N LEU A 166 3.90 15.76 -9.93
CA LEU A 166 5.08 16.55 -10.29
C LEU A 166 4.91 17.22 -11.67
N PRO A 167 5.34 18.49 -11.80
CA PRO A 167 5.25 19.24 -13.05
C PRO A 167 6.09 18.55 -14.14
N SER A 168 5.49 18.39 -15.32
CA SER A 168 6.11 17.70 -16.46
C SER A 168 7.43 18.34 -16.92
N SER A 169 7.64 19.62 -16.64
CA SER A 169 8.88 20.35 -16.96
C SER A 169 10.11 19.82 -16.22
N GLU A 170 9.98 19.43 -14.94
CA GLU A 170 11.12 18.91 -14.18
C GLU A 170 11.54 17.52 -14.68
N VAL A 171 10.54 16.68 -15.00
CA VAL A 171 10.79 15.34 -15.56
C VAL A 171 11.44 15.43 -16.94
N GLU A 172 11.03 16.41 -17.74
CA GLU A 172 11.64 16.66 -19.05
C GLU A 172 13.13 17.02 -18.91
N VAL A 173 13.46 17.93 -17.98
CA VAL A 173 14.85 18.35 -17.74
C VAL A 173 15.70 17.18 -17.24
N ILE A 174 15.16 16.33 -16.34
CA ILE A 174 15.89 15.16 -15.82
C ILE A 174 16.17 14.13 -16.93
N LEU A 175 15.20 13.85 -17.80
CA LEU A 175 15.33 12.80 -18.80
C LEU A 175 16.06 13.27 -20.07
N LEU A 176 15.85 14.52 -20.47
CA LEU A 176 16.24 15.02 -21.80
C LEU A 176 17.17 16.24 -21.74
N GLY A 177 17.46 16.74 -20.55
CA GLY A 177 18.25 17.95 -20.32
C GLY A 177 17.50 19.24 -20.67
N GLU A 178 18.13 20.36 -20.29
CA GLU A 178 17.64 21.72 -20.58
C GLU A 178 17.42 21.92 -22.08
N THR A 179 16.20 22.26 -22.46
CA THR A 179 15.91 22.81 -23.78
C THR A 179 16.51 24.21 -23.84
N LYS A 180 17.62 24.37 -24.57
CA LYS A 180 18.11 25.72 -24.93
C LYS A 180 17.05 26.42 -25.78
N LYS A 181 16.08 27.09 -25.14
CA LYS A 181 15.37 28.19 -25.79
C LYS A 181 16.41 29.23 -26.10
N GLN A 182 16.78 29.34 -27.37
CA GLN A 182 17.64 30.38 -27.90
C GLN A 182 17.15 31.74 -27.39
N THR A 183 17.86 32.29 -26.39
CA THR A 183 17.83 33.70 -26.03
C THR A 183 18.48 34.49 -27.17
N VAL A 184 17.84 34.53 -28.34
CA VAL A 184 18.17 35.41 -29.47
C VAL A 184 17.28 36.66 -29.36
N ARG A 185 17.37 37.35 -28.22
CA ARG A 185 16.66 38.63 -28.02
C ARG A 185 17.41 39.71 -27.23
N GLN A 186 18.69 39.52 -26.89
CA GLN A 186 19.46 40.54 -26.16
C GLN A 186 20.73 41.06 -26.85
N GLN A 187 21.09 40.60 -28.05
CA GLN A 187 22.22 41.18 -28.81
C GLN A 187 21.84 42.25 -29.84
N ILE A 188 20.56 42.66 -29.92
CA ILE A 188 20.11 43.68 -30.90
C ILE A 188 19.96 45.10 -30.28
N TYR A 189 20.25 45.28 -28.98
CA TYR A 189 20.16 46.61 -28.31
C TYR A 189 21.49 47.13 -27.74
N SER A 190 22.64 46.59 -28.16
CA SER A 190 23.96 47.12 -27.77
C SER A 190 24.86 47.43 -28.97
N SER A 191 24.31 48.06 -30.00
CA SER A 191 25.07 48.74 -31.06
C SER A 191 24.47 50.09 -31.33
#